data_AF-A0A5E4KLJ7-F1
#
_entry.id   AF-A0A5E4KLJ7-F1
#
_cell.length_a   1.000
_cell.length_b   1.000
_cell.length_c   1.000
_cell.angle_alpha   90.00
_cell.angle_beta   90.00
_cell.angle_gamma   90.00
#
_symmetry.space_group_name_H-M   'P 1'
#
loop_
_entity.id
_entity.type
_entity.pdbx_description
1 polymer ?
#
loop_
_entity_poly.entity_id
_entity_poly.type
_entity_poly.pdbx_seq_one_letter_code
_entity_poly.pdbx_strand_id
1 'polypeptide(L)'
;MNDQIDELRAEIEREKIARDILGIADTADETEIKRIYWLLAMENHPDLHPHDRERENRFKLISEAYDYLTTRRSGSRYTFFRNGTVGNKGSSSIYCESGYFKWWKMTFF
;
A
#
# COMPACT_ATOMS: atom_id res chain seq x y z
N MET A 1 -8.26 -31.75 7.37
CA MET A 1 -9.49 -31.16 7.99
C MET A 1 -9.18 -30.07 9.03
N ASN A 2 -7.90 -29.81 9.35
CA ASN A 2 -7.46 -28.64 10.12
C ASN A 2 -6.85 -27.55 9.22
N ASP A 3 -6.62 -27.86 7.95
CA ASP A 3 -5.86 -27.05 7.00
C ASP A 3 -6.53 -25.68 6.75
N GLN A 4 -7.85 -25.64 6.76
CA GLN A 4 -8.63 -24.41 6.62
C GLN A 4 -8.52 -23.49 7.86
N ILE A 5 -8.38 -24.06 9.05
CA ILE A 5 -8.25 -23.29 10.30
C ILE A 5 -6.85 -22.66 10.37
N ASP A 6 -5.82 -23.40 9.93
CA ASP A 6 -4.45 -22.90 9.93
C ASP A 6 -4.22 -21.81 8.88
N GLU A 7 -4.87 -21.92 7.71
CA GLU A 7 -4.88 -20.85 6.71
C GLU A 7 -5.58 -19.58 7.23
N LEU A 8 -6.74 -19.71 7.87
CA LEU A 8 -7.44 -18.57 8.48
C LEU A 8 -6.60 -17.90 9.58
N ARG A 9 -5.87 -18.68 10.38
CA ARG A 9 -4.96 -18.14 11.40
C ARG A 9 -3.83 -17.34 10.79
N ALA A 10 -3.19 -17.87 9.74
CA ALA A 10 -2.12 -17.17 9.04
C ALA A 10 -2.60 -15.84 8.43
N GLU A 11 -3.83 -15.82 7.91
CA GLU A 11 -4.43 -14.62 7.34
C GLU A 11 -4.73 -13.55 8.40
N ILE A 12 -5.28 -13.96 9.56
CA ILE A 12 -5.49 -13.04 10.70
C ILE A 12 -4.17 -12.45 11.17
N GLU A 13 -3.11 -13.26 11.21
CA GLU A 13 -1.79 -12.80 11.67
C GLU A 13 -1.16 -11.80 10.69
N ARG A 14 -1.27 -12.02 9.38
CA ARG A 14 -0.82 -11.06 8.37
C ARG A 14 -1.53 -9.72 8.48
N GLU A 15 -2.83 -9.74 8.70
CA GLU A 15 -3.63 -8.52 8.87
C GLU A 15 -3.19 -7.74 10.10
N LYS A 16 -2.93 -8.43 11.22
CA LYS A 16 -2.38 -7.82 12.43
C LYS A 16 -1.00 -7.22 12.20
N ILE A 17 -0.10 -7.95 11.55
CA ILE A 17 1.24 -7.45 11.23
C ILE A 17 1.16 -6.20 10.34
N ALA A 18 0.28 -6.18 9.34
CA ALA A 18 0.09 -5.01 8.48
C ALA A 18 -0.40 -3.78 9.26
N ARG A 19 -1.31 -3.96 10.22
CA ARG A 19 -1.76 -2.88 11.11
C ARG A 19 -0.66 -2.40 12.06
N ASP A 20 0.14 -3.32 12.59
CA ASP A 20 1.26 -3.02 13.48
C ASP A 20 2.36 -2.22 12.78
N ILE A 21 2.68 -2.55 11.53
CA ILE A 21 3.63 -1.78 10.70
C ILE A 21 3.18 -0.33 10.52
N LEU A 22 1.87 -0.11 10.37
CA LEU A 22 1.29 1.23 10.26
C LEU A 22 1.10 1.90 11.64
N GLY A 23 1.17 1.16 12.75
CA GLY A 23 0.95 1.68 14.10
C GLY A 23 -0.50 2.07 14.39
N ILE A 24 -1.46 1.39 13.77
CA ILE A 24 -2.89 1.68 13.92
C ILE A 24 -3.59 0.67 14.84
N ALA A 25 -4.69 1.10 15.47
CA ALA A 25 -5.54 0.20 16.24
C ALA A 25 -6.27 -0.81 15.33
N ASP A 26 -6.58 -1.99 15.86
CA ASP A 26 -7.38 -3.01 15.16
C ASP A 26 -8.77 -2.48 14.73
N THR A 27 -9.27 -1.46 15.42
CA THR A 27 -10.56 -0.81 15.17
C THR A 27 -10.46 0.39 14.21
N ALA A 28 -9.27 0.67 13.65
CA ALA A 28 -9.06 1.86 12.82
C ALA A 28 -9.95 1.85 11.57
N ASP A 29 -10.56 3.00 11.30
CA ASP A 29 -11.39 3.20 10.12
C ASP A 29 -10.52 3.35 8.85
N GLU A 30 -11.08 3.07 7.67
CA GLU A 30 -10.35 3.23 6.40
C GLU A 30 -9.78 4.63 6.21
N THR A 31 -10.48 5.65 6.69
CA THR A 31 -10.03 7.04 6.65
C THR A 31 -8.77 7.26 7.50
N GLU A 32 -8.71 6.62 8.66
CA GLU A 32 -7.56 6.66 9.57
C GLU A 32 -6.36 5.92 8.98
N ILE A 33 -6.59 4.73 8.40
CA ILE A 33 -5.55 3.96 7.70
C ILE A 33 -4.91 4.80 6.58
N LYS A 34 -5.73 5.45 5.75
CA LYS A 34 -5.25 6.32 4.67
C LYS A 34 -4.46 7.52 5.19
N ARG A 35 -4.92 8.13 6.28
CA ARG A 35 -4.26 9.28 6.90
C ARG A 35 -2.89 8.92 7.49
N ILE A 36 -2.82 7.80 8.21
CA ILE A 36 -1.57 7.31 8.81
C ILE A 36 -0.58 6.89 7.72
N TYR A 37 -1.05 6.17 6.70
CA TYR A 37 -0.25 5.83 5.52
C TYR A 37 0.34 7.08 4.87
N TRP A 38 -0.45 8.14 4.69
CA TRP A 38 0.01 9.39 4.10
C TRP A 38 1.11 10.07 4.93
N LEU A 39 0.96 10.14 6.26
CA LEU A 39 1.98 10.71 7.16
C LEU A 39 3.29 9.91 7.09
N LEU A 40 3.20 8.59 7.19
CA LEU A 40 4.37 7.71 7.14
C LEU A 40 5.06 7.75 5.77
N ALA A 41 4.28 7.83 4.69
CA ALA A 41 4.81 7.95 3.32
C ALA A 41 5.55 9.28 3.12
N MET A 42 5.05 10.39 3.67
CA MET A 42 5.75 11.67 3.68
C MET A 42 7.06 11.58 4.46
N GLU A 43 7.03 11.05 5.69
CA GLU A 43 8.20 10.97 6.56
C GLU A 43 9.33 10.09 6.01
N ASN A 44 8.98 9.06 5.23
CA ASN A 44 9.95 8.11 4.68
C ASN A 44 10.21 8.32 3.18
N HIS A 45 9.75 9.42 2.60
CA HIS A 45 9.89 9.66 1.16
C HIS A 45 11.37 9.83 0.75
N PRO A 46 11.84 9.18 -0.34
CA PRO A 46 13.24 9.25 -0.77
C PRO A 46 13.66 10.65 -1.22
N ASP A 47 12.72 11.51 -1.62
CA ASP A 47 13.00 12.92 -1.98
C ASP A 47 13.42 13.76 -0.76
N LEU A 48 12.90 13.44 0.43
CA LEU A 48 13.31 14.10 1.68
C LEU A 48 14.57 13.47 2.27
N HIS A 49 14.82 12.19 1.97
CA HIS A 49 15.94 11.41 2.49
C HIS A 49 16.70 10.64 1.39
N PRO A 50 17.39 11.35 0.46
CA PRO A 50 17.95 10.77 -0.76
C PRO A 50 19.12 9.79 -0.58
N HIS A 51 19.53 9.46 0.65
CA HIS A 51 20.65 8.55 0.95
C HIS A 51 20.32 7.50 2.01
N ASP A 52 19.08 7.45 2.49
CA ASP A 52 18.70 6.56 3.58
C ASP A 52 17.96 5.33 3.04
N ARG A 53 18.71 4.22 2.90
CA ARG A 53 18.17 2.92 2.46
C ARG A 53 17.22 2.31 3.49
N GLU A 54 17.33 2.67 4.76
CA GLU A 54 16.41 2.17 5.79
C GLU A 54 15.03 2.78 5.61
N ARG A 55 14.97 4.07 5.28
CA ARG A 55 13.71 4.79 4.99
C ARG A 55 13.03 4.25 3.72
N GLU A 56 13.81 3.97 2.69
CA GLU A 56 13.30 3.33 1.46
C GLU A 56 12.67 1.95 1.76
N ASN A 57 13.34 1.13 2.57
CA ASN A 57 12.81 -0.17 2.97
C ASN A 57 11.54 -0.04 3.82
N ARG A 58 11.50 0.92 4.75
CA ARG A 58 10.29 1.21 5.52
C ARG A 58 9.13 1.66 4.62
N PHE A 59 9.40 2.52 3.65
CA PHE A 59 8.39 2.96 2.69
C PHE A 59 7.78 1.78 1.93
N LYS A 60 8.61 0.85 1.44
CA LYS A 60 8.13 -0.39 0.78
C LYS A 60 7.23 -1.23 1.69
N LEU A 61 7.63 -1.42 2.94
CA LEU A 61 6.84 -2.17 3.94
C LEU A 61 5.49 -1.49 4.23
N ILE A 62 5.49 -0.16 4.38
CA ILE A 62 4.28 0.64 4.63
C ILE A 62 3.31 0.53 3.43
N SER A 63 3.82 0.59 2.20
CA SER A 63 3.03 0.41 0.98
C SER A 63 2.43 -1.00 0.87
N GLU A 64 3.21 -2.05 1.14
CA GLU A 64 2.71 -3.43 1.11
C GLU A 64 1.62 -3.67 2.16
N ALA A 65 1.80 -3.15 3.38
CA ALA A 65 0.80 -3.22 4.44
C ALA A 65 -0.51 -2.53 4.05
N TYR A 66 -0.42 -1.32 3.49
CA TYR A 66 -1.59 -0.56 3.03
C TYR A 66 -2.34 -1.27 1.88
N ASP A 67 -1.61 -1.79 0.89
CA ASP A 67 -2.19 -2.50 -0.25
C ASP A 67 -2.91 -3.78 0.20
N TYR A 68 -2.34 -4.53 1.16
CA TYR A 68 -2.97 -5.71 1.74
C TYR A 68 -4.28 -5.37 2.46
N LEU A 69 -4.27 -4.35 3.33
CA LEU A 69 -5.46 -3.92 4.07
C LEU A 69 -6.57 -3.40 3.13
N THR A 70 -6.18 -2.65 2.10
CA THR A 70 -7.12 -2.09 1.11
C THR A 70 -7.71 -3.20 0.23
N THR A 71 -6.90 -4.17 -0.19
CA THR A 71 -7.34 -5.30 -1.01
C THR A 71 -8.33 -6.20 -0.27
N ARG A 72 -8.14 -6.42 1.04
CA ARG A 72 -9.08 -7.20 1.86
C ARG A 72 -10.40 -6.49 2.13
N ARG A 73 -10.37 -5.18 2.39
CA ARG A 73 -11.61 -4.40 2.61
C ARG A 73 -12.38 -4.18 1.32
N SER A 74 -11.68 -3.96 0.21
CA SER A 74 -12.27 -3.83 -1.12
C SER A 74 -12.57 -5.20 -1.72
N GLY A 75 -13.48 -5.98 -1.12
CA GLY A 75 -14.03 -7.21 -1.71
C GLY A 75 -14.67 -6.99 -3.10
N SER A 76 -14.89 -5.73 -3.48
CA SER A 76 -15.04 -5.30 -4.86
C SER A 76 -13.70 -4.79 -5.37
N ARG A 77 -13.09 -5.57 -6.26
CA ARG A 77 -12.03 -5.18 -7.20
C ARG A 77 -11.82 -3.67 -7.25
N TYR A 78 -10.63 -3.20 -6.87
CA TYR A 78 -10.10 -1.96 -7.41
C TYR A 78 -9.86 -2.17 -8.92
N THR A 79 -10.94 -2.20 -9.71
CA THR A 79 -10.93 -2.15 -11.19
C THR A 79 -10.74 -0.72 -11.67
N PHE A 80 -9.90 0.07 -11.01
CA PHE A 80 -9.49 1.37 -11.57
C PHE A 80 -8.24 1.25 -12.48
N PHE A 81 -7.61 0.07 -12.57
CA PHE A 81 -6.47 -0.17 -13.47
C PHE A 81 -6.51 -1.50 -14.25
N ARG A 82 -7.70 -2.04 -14.53
CA ARG A 82 -7.86 -3.06 -15.57
C ARG A 82 -8.84 -2.55 -16.62
N ASN A 83 -8.28 -1.96 -17.67
CA ASN A 83 -8.90 -1.60 -18.94
C ASN A 83 -9.63 -0.24 -18.99
N GLY A 84 -8.84 0.84 -19.01
CA GLY A 84 -9.20 2.10 -19.65
C GLY A 84 -8.57 2.21 -21.05
N THR A 85 -8.76 1.23 -21.92
CA THR A 85 -8.47 1.37 -23.35
C THR A 85 -9.65 2.05 -24.04
N VAL A 86 -9.73 3.37 -23.96
CA VAL A 86 -10.25 4.20 -25.07
C VAL A 86 -9.40 5.46 -25.15
N GLY A 87 -8.43 5.43 -26.07
CA GLY A 87 -7.84 6.61 -26.70
C GLY A 87 -6.91 7.48 -25.86
N ASN A 88 -5.60 7.19 -25.88
CA ASN A 88 -4.57 7.98 -26.57
C ASN A 88 -3.18 7.47 -26.18
N LYS A 89 -2.22 7.62 -27.10
CA LYS A 89 -0.92 6.95 -27.16
C LYS A 89 0.00 7.28 -25.98
N GLY A 90 0.67 6.23 -25.48
CA GLY A 90 1.99 6.32 -24.86
C GLY A 90 2.01 6.18 -23.35
N SER A 91 2.18 4.95 -22.86
CA SER A 91 2.67 4.74 -21.50
C SER A 91 3.35 3.39 -21.38
N SER A 92 4.68 3.47 -21.55
CA SER A 92 5.68 2.49 -21.22
C SER A 92 5.54 2.00 -19.78
N SER A 93 5.80 0.71 -19.57
CA SER A 93 6.21 0.05 -18.32
C SER A 93 5.71 0.70 -17.01
N ILE A 94 4.59 0.20 -16.48
CA ILE A 94 4.03 0.59 -15.17
C ILE A 94 4.93 0.12 -14.00
N TYR A 95 6.02 -0.60 -14.25
CA TYR A 95 7.01 -0.98 -13.24
C TYR A 95 8.40 -0.49 -13.66
N CYS A 96 8.64 0.82 -13.53
CA CYS A 96 9.97 1.41 -13.53
C CYS A 96 10.14 2.08 -12.15
N GLU A 97 11.29 1.92 -11.49
CA GLU A 97 11.62 2.34 -10.11
C GLU A 97 11.31 3.82 -9.75
N SER A 98 10.87 4.62 -10.71
CA SER A 98 10.47 6.03 -10.56
C SER A 98 8.94 6.26 -10.56
N GLY A 99 8.13 5.28 -10.95
CA GLY A 99 6.68 5.45 -11.22
C GLY A 99 5.79 5.54 -9.97
N TYR A 100 6.06 4.74 -8.94
CA TYR A 100 5.24 4.69 -7.72
C TYR A 100 5.32 6.01 -6.94
N PHE A 101 6.52 6.59 -6.83
CA PHE A 101 6.76 7.89 -6.19
C PHE A 101 6.09 9.06 -6.94
N LYS A 102 6.06 9.01 -8.28
CA LYS A 102 5.44 10.05 -9.12
C LYS A 102 3.91 10.04 -9.05
N TRP A 103 3.30 8.84 -9.04
CA TRP A 103 1.85 8.68 -8.87
C TRP A 103 1.40 9.15 -7.48
N TRP A 104 2.17 8.82 -6.43
CA TRP A 104 1.88 9.27 -5.06
C TRP A 104 1.90 10.80 -4.94
N LYS A 105 2.92 11.47 -5.48
CA LYS A 105 2.98 12.93 -5.53
C LYS A 105 1.77 13.55 -6.25
N MET A 106 1.29 12.95 -7.33
CA MET A 106 0.14 13.46 -8.10
C MET A 106 -1.23 13.15 -7.48
N THR A 107 -1.31 12.15 -6.59
CA THR A 107 -2.58 11.74 -5.97
C THR A 107 -2.81 12.46 -4.64
N PHE A 108 -1.73 12.83 -3.93
CA PHE A 108 -1.78 13.34 -2.57
C PHE A 108 -1.18 14.76 -2.39
N PHE A 109 -0.68 15.40 -3.45
CA PHE A 109 -0.15 16.77 -3.47
C PHE A 109 -0.59 17.51 -4.74
#